data_AF-A0A060HKR0-F1
#
_entry.id   AF-A0A060HKR0-F1
#
_cell.length_a   1.000
_cell.length_b   1.000
_cell.length_c   1.000
_cell.angle_alpha   90.00
_cell.angle_beta   90.00
_cell.angle_gamma   90.00
#
_symmetry.space_group_name_H-M   'P 1'
#
loop_
_entity.id
_entity.type
_entity.pdbx_description
1 polymer ?
#
loop_
_entity_poly.entity_id
_entity_poly.type
_entity_poly.pdbx_seq_one_letter_code
_entity_poly.pdbx_strand_id
1 'polypeptide(L)'
;MVKPTVVSPDDVQNDYEEPWQSPNAIGVNFGAAQAAYYQNRPDENPPFFYVEDSMKIFRQAGIRTIRVPFYWESYERNRQEFYKDLFHILEQASINNLQVVLDNHQWETGSWLGWGLGFPNSILSVYYPKGSGQPNYDHVRDFWFRFWDRTARDSNGRDVWELHVEFFKEVVTLTRDHPAVVAYEILNEPEVWRKADYFKISQYNAFMLGQLRPLARSWHRFVISWALPRGGVTDTAGRQRSQFAGLPDLRDLIYDGHAYPPNHFRFSYFRSIVAPLGLPLWIGEFNSGFTAGVTLGKKQLFQYIRRFKNSGVCGWQLWKFDYRFDSNIPAFNLARIINNRIKPAEPFYHLAEAISTIKP
;
A
#
# COMPACT_ATOMS: atom_id res chain seq x y z
N MET A 1 -27.72 -13.07 41.14
CA MET A 1 -26.45 -13.19 40.38
C MET A 1 -26.78 -13.83 39.04
N VAL A 2 -26.76 -13.04 37.96
CA VAL A 2 -27.02 -13.51 36.60
C VAL A 2 -25.71 -14.12 36.07
N LYS A 3 -25.73 -15.39 35.69
CA LYS A 3 -24.57 -16.03 35.05
C LYS A 3 -24.35 -15.38 33.67
N PRO A 4 -23.11 -15.03 33.30
CA PRO A 4 -22.82 -14.53 31.97
C PRO A 4 -23.02 -15.66 30.97
N THR A 5 -23.89 -15.42 29.99
CA THR A 5 -24.08 -16.28 28.82
C THR A 5 -22.80 -16.21 28.00
N VAL A 6 -22.08 -17.32 27.93
CA VAL A 6 -20.97 -17.49 26.98
C VAL A 6 -21.61 -17.63 25.61
N VAL A 7 -21.45 -16.61 24.77
CA VAL A 7 -21.82 -16.68 23.36
C VAL A 7 -20.78 -17.59 22.69
N SER A 8 -21.24 -18.65 22.04
CA SER A 8 -20.41 -19.56 21.26
C SER A 8 -19.76 -18.80 20.09
N PRO A 9 -18.48 -19.04 19.77
CA PRO A 9 -17.83 -18.47 18.58
C PRO A 9 -18.57 -18.77 17.26
N ASP A 10 -19.42 -19.81 17.26
CA ASP A 10 -20.13 -20.28 16.07
C ASP A 10 -21.47 -19.55 15.79
N ASP A 11 -21.92 -18.66 16.69
CA ASP A 11 -23.21 -17.96 16.55
C ASP A 11 -23.09 -16.55 15.91
N VAL A 12 -21.90 -16.15 15.45
CA VAL A 12 -21.76 -15.00 14.55
C VAL A 12 -21.99 -15.49 13.14
N GLN A 13 -23.25 -15.47 12.69
CA GLN A 13 -23.59 -15.60 11.27
C GLN A 13 -22.72 -14.62 10.47
N ASN A 14 -21.83 -15.19 9.67
CA ASN A 14 -20.95 -14.51 8.73
C ASN A 14 -21.78 -13.80 7.64
N ASP A 15 -22.29 -12.61 7.96
CA ASP A 15 -22.71 -11.61 6.96
C ASP A 15 -21.51 -10.79 6.46
N TYR A 16 -20.29 -11.36 6.51
CA TYR A 16 -19.16 -10.86 5.74
C TYR A 16 -19.37 -11.27 4.28
N GLU A 17 -20.13 -10.46 3.54
CA GLU A 17 -20.05 -10.41 2.09
C GLU A 17 -18.56 -10.48 1.70
N GLU A 18 -18.21 -11.34 0.73
CA GLU A 18 -16.82 -11.57 0.35
C GLU A 18 -16.08 -10.21 0.21
N PRO A 19 -14.95 -10.01 0.90
CA PRO A 19 -14.38 -8.69 1.21
C PRO A 19 -13.99 -7.81 0.00
N TRP A 20 -14.22 -8.27 -1.23
CA TRP A 20 -13.85 -7.59 -2.47
C TRP A 20 -14.89 -7.70 -3.60
N GLN A 21 -16.15 -8.06 -3.31
CA GLN A 21 -17.21 -7.90 -4.30
C GLN A 21 -17.61 -6.43 -4.44
N SER A 22 -17.53 -5.95 -5.68
CA SER A 22 -17.77 -4.57 -6.17
C SER A 22 -19.05 -3.90 -5.62
N PRO A 23 -19.07 -2.58 -5.31
CA PRO A 23 -17.98 -1.61 -5.24
C PRO A 23 -17.82 -1.02 -3.82
N ASN A 24 -17.01 -1.63 -2.95
CA ASN A 24 -16.95 -1.23 -1.53
C ASN A 24 -15.56 -0.91 -0.96
N ALA A 25 -14.45 -1.18 -1.67
CA ALA A 25 -13.09 -0.93 -1.16
C ALA A 25 -12.62 0.52 -1.39
N ILE A 26 -13.38 1.49 -0.88
CA ILE A 26 -13.10 2.93 -0.99
C ILE A 26 -12.45 3.47 0.28
N GLY A 27 -11.43 4.32 0.13
CA GLY A 27 -10.81 4.96 1.28
C GLY A 27 -9.58 5.81 1.03
N VAL A 28 -8.63 5.69 1.95
CA VAL A 28 -7.38 6.46 1.99
C VAL A 28 -6.18 5.56 2.27
N ASN A 29 -5.02 6.01 1.80
CA ASN A 29 -3.75 5.56 2.33
C ASN A 29 -3.53 6.19 3.71
N PHE A 30 -3.39 5.36 4.74
CA PHE A 30 -3.16 5.79 6.12
C PHE A 30 -1.68 5.64 6.47
N GLY A 31 -1.03 6.76 6.79
CA GLY A 31 0.38 6.73 7.18
C GLY A 31 0.54 6.07 8.54
N ALA A 32 1.14 4.88 8.61
CA ALA A 32 1.54 4.31 9.88
C ALA A 32 2.57 5.21 10.61
N ALA A 33 2.68 5.05 11.92
CA ALA A 33 3.71 5.73 12.70
C ALA A 33 4.98 4.89 12.69
N GLN A 34 5.21 4.07 13.71
CA GLN A 34 6.43 3.28 13.86
C GLN A 34 6.63 2.24 12.74
N ALA A 35 5.57 1.77 12.10
CA ALA A 35 5.67 0.90 10.94
C ALA A 35 6.09 1.63 9.63
N ALA A 36 6.23 2.96 9.68
CA ALA A 36 6.73 3.81 8.58
C ALA A 36 7.85 4.77 9.01
N TYR A 37 8.65 4.36 10.00
CA TYR A 37 9.82 5.09 10.50
C TYR A 37 11.08 4.81 9.67
N TYR A 38 11.91 5.83 9.47
CA TYR A 38 13.17 5.73 8.72
C TYR A 38 14.30 5.17 9.59
N GLN A 39 15.16 4.29 9.09
CA GLN A 39 16.40 3.91 9.80
C GLN A 39 17.41 5.07 9.87
N ASN A 40 17.43 5.96 8.87
CA ASN A 40 18.53 6.91 8.69
C ASN A 40 18.26 8.35 9.11
N ARG A 41 17.05 8.65 9.58
CA ARG A 41 16.67 10.00 10.02
C ARG A 41 15.64 9.94 11.15
N PRO A 42 15.57 10.99 11.98
CA PRO A 42 14.52 11.09 12.99
C PRO A 42 13.14 11.15 12.33
N ASP A 43 12.16 10.62 13.04
CA ASP A 43 10.75 10.73 12.68
C ASP A 43 10.06 11.73 13.60
N GLU A 44 9.02 12.35 13.08
CA GLU A 44 8.10 13.17 13.87
C GLU A 44 7.26 12.26 14.77
N ASN A 45 7.04 12.71 16.02
CA ASN A 45 6.13 12.02 16.91
C ASN A 45 4.68 12.19 16.43
N PRO A 46 3.87 11.13 16.40
CA PRO A 46 2.47 11.26 16.07
C PRO A 46 1.72 12.10 17.13
N PRO A 47 0.64 12.79 16.74
CA PRO A 47 -0.22 13.50 17.68
C PRO A 47 -0.92 12.53 18.64
N PHE A 48 -1.50 13.04 19.73
CA PHE A 48 -2.26 12.23 20.67
C PHE A 48 -3.42 11.51 19.99
N PHE A 49 -3.55 10.21 20.31
CA PHE A 49 -4.61 9.34 19.79
C PHE A 49 -4.67 9.30 18.26
N TYR A 50 -3.50 9.39 17.59
CA TYR A 50 -3.40 9.49 16.14
C TYR A 50 -4.20 8.39 15.43
N VAL A 51 -4.01 7.13 15.82
CA VAL A 51 -4.69 5.98 15.19
C VAL A 51 -6.18 6.01 15.51
N GLU A 52 -6.55 6.17 16.78
CA GLU A 52 -7.94 6.12 17.25
C GLU A 52 -8.80 7.24 16.64
N ASP A 53 -8.29 8.46 16.61
CA ASP A 53 -8.98 9.59 16.02
C ASP A 53 -9.11 9.42 14.49
N SER A 54 -8.08 8.90 13.82
CA SER A 54 -8.11 8.64 12.37
C SER A 54 -9.16 7.61 12.00
N MET A 55 -9.23 6.46 12.69
CA MET A 55 -10.22 5.42 12.37
C MET A 55 -11.66 5.91 12.58
N LYS A 56 -11.91 6.72 13.62
CA LYS A 56 -13.22 7.37 13.84
C LYS A 56 -13.57 8.34 12.72
N ILE A 57 -12.60 9.17 12.30
CA ILE A 57 -12.76 10.11 11.18
C ILE A 57 -13.13 9.34 9.90
N PHE A 58 -12.45 8.23 9.61
CA PHE A 58 -12.72 7.41 8.43
C PHE A 58 -14.11 6.81 8.46
N ARG A 59 -14.49 6.20 9.58
CA ARG A 59 -15.83 5.63 9.76
C ARG A 59 -16.93 6.67 9.57
N GLN A 60 -16.77 7.86 10.15
CA GLN A 60 -17.72 8.97 10.00
C GLN A 60 -17.82 9.48 8.56
N ALA A 61 -16.71 9.49 7.81
CA ALA A 61 -16.69 9.85 6.39
C ALA A 61 -17.31 8.78 5.48
N GLY A 62 -17.60 7.58 6.00
CA GLY A 62 -18.08 6.45 5.21
C GLY A 62 -16.98 5.74 4.41
N ILE A 63 -15.72 5.91 4.80
CA ILE A 63 -14.61 5.08 4.35
C ILE A 63 -14.81 3.67 4.94
N ARG A 64 -14.50 2.64 4.14
CA ARG A 64 -14.64 1.24 4.55
C ARG A 64 -13.32 0.47 4.54
N THR A 65 -12.35 0.94 3.76
CA THR A 65 -11.05 0.29 3.63
C THR A 65 -9.96 1.32 3.82
N ILE A 66 -8.88 0.94 4.48
CA ILE A 66 -7.63 1.71 4.52
C ILE A 66 -6.50 0.86 3.93
N ARG A 67 -5.62 1.50 3.18
CA ARG A 67 -4.33 0.93 2.79
C ARG A 67 -3.27 1.44 3.76
N VAL A 68 -2.50 0.54 4.35
CA VAL A 68 -1.50 0.87 5.38
C VAL A 68 -0.12 0.51 4.85
N PRO A 69 0.62 1.49 4.29
CA PRO A 69 2.02 1.32 3.95
C PRO A 69 2.85 1.01 5.20
N PHE A 70 3.54 -0.12 5.18
CA PHE A 70 4.55 -0.50 6.15
C PHE A 70 5.85 -0.85 5.42
N TYR A 71 6.98 -0.76 6.12
CA TYR A 71 8.29 -0.83 5.46
C TYR A 71 9.22 -1.82 6.15
N TRP A 72 9.93 -2.64 5.36
CA TRP A 72 10.92 -3.58 5.87
C TRP A 72 12.03 -2.85 6.66
N GLU A 73 12.45 -1.69 6.18
CA GLU A 73 13.34 -0.79 6.88
C GLU A 73 12.87 -0.45 8.31
N SER A 74 11.59 -0.15 8.50
CA SER A 74 11.02 0.16 9.83
C SER A 74 10.99 -1.07 10.74
N TYR A 75 10.69 -2.24 10.19
CA TYR A 75 10.77 -3.52 10.91
C TYR A 75 12.18 -3.79 11.44
N GLU A 76 13.22 -3.59 10.63
CA GLU A 76 14.59 -3.78 11.09
C GLU A 76 15.06 -2.69 12.06
N ARG A 77 14.51 -1.46 11.95
CA ARG A 77 14.82 -0.39 12.92
C ARG A 77 14.39 -0.78 14.32
N ASN A 78 13.14 -1.22 14.49
CA ASN A 78 12.60 -1.66 15.77
C ASN A 78 11.40 -2.57 15.55
N ARG A 79 11.66 -3.88 15.53
CA ARG A 79 10.64 -4.92 15.30
C ARG A 79 9.49 -4.90 16.31
N GLN A 80 9.78 -4.59 17.58
CA GLN A 80 8.75 -4.57 18.63
C GLN A 80 7.78 -3.40 18.43
N GLU A 81 8.30 -2.19 18.22
CA GLU A 81 7.45 -1.02 18.00
C GLU A 81 6.75 -1.07 16.64
N PHE A 82 7.37 -1.67 15.61
CA PHE A 82 6.74 -1.95 14.32
C PHE A 82 5.45 -2.75 14.48
N TYR A 83 5.48 -3.88 15.19
CA TYR A 83 4.28 -4.70 15.37
C TYR A 83 3.28 -4.07 16.33
N LYS A 84 3.75 -3.37 17.38
CA LYS A 84 2.86 -2.64 18.27
C LYS A 84 2.02 -1.61 17.52
N ASP A 85 2.62 -0.88 16.58
CA ASP A 85 1.91 0.07 15.72
C ASP A 85 0.93 -0.64 14.78
N LEU A 86 1.39 -1.68 14.06
CA LEU A 86 0.50 -2.45 13.17
C LEU A 86 -0.70 -3.04 13.92
N PHE A 87 -0.49 -3.69 15.05
CA PHE A 87 -1.61 -4.27 15.83
C PHE A 87 -2.54 -3.20 16.38
N HIS A 88 -2.01 -2.06 16.84
CA HIS A 88 -2.86 -0.94 17.26
C HIS A 88 -3.73 -0.42 16.12
N ILE A 89 -3.17 -0.28 14.91
CA ILE A 89 -3.92 0.09 13.70
C ILE A 89 -5.00 -0.92 13.39
N LEU A 90 -4.67 -2.21 13.41
CA LEU A 90 -5.60 -3.30 13.12
C LEU A 90 -6.74 -3.35 14.14
N GLU A 91 -6.44 -3.28 15.44
CA GLU A 91 -7.44 -3.27 16.51
C GLU A 91 -8.42 -2.10 16.37
N GLN A 92 -7.90 -0.90 16.12
CA GLN A 92 -8.74 0.29 15.92
C GLN A 92 -9.53 0.22 14.61
N ALA A 93 -8.99 -0.39 13.56
CA ALA A 93 -9.73 -0.64 12.32
C ALA A 93 -10.91 -1.58 12.59
N SER A 94 -10.71 -2.67 13.32
CA SER A 94 -11.79 -3.59 13.72
C SER A 94 -12.87 -2.91 14.56
N ILE A 95 -12.50 -2.13 15.57
CA ILE A 95 -13.45 -1.37 16.41
C ILE A 95 -14.32 -0.43 15.55
N ASN A 96 -13.74 0.13 14.48
CA ASN A 96 -14.42 1.08 13.59
C ASN A 96 -15.01 0.42 12.33
N ASN A 97 -15.02 -0.91 12.26
CA ASN A 97 -15.51 -1.69 11.11
C ASN A 97 -14.86 -1.25 9.78
N LEU A 98 -13.54 -1.16 9.79
CA LEU A 98 -12.69 -0.87 8.63
C LEU A 98 -11.92 -2.13 8.23
N GLN A 99 -11.79 -2.32 6.93
CA GLN A 99 -10.92 -3.31 6.32
C GLN A 99 -9.53 -2.73 6.07
N VAL A 100 -8.50 -3.56 6.11
CA VAL A 100 -7.11 -3.15 6.00
C VAL A 100 -6.42 -3.94 4.88
N VAL A 101 -5.82 -3.20 3.96
CA VAL A 101 -4.80 -3.71 3.04
C VAL A 101 -3.45 -3.37 3.64
N LEU A 102 -2.68 -4.40 4.00
CA LEU A 102 -1.32 -4.25 4.49
C LEU A 102 -0.38 -4.19 3.29
N ASP A 103 0.32 -3.06 3.15
CA ASP A 103 1.12 -2.76 1.98
C ASP A 103 2.62 -2.78 2.29
N ASN A 104 3.33 -3.76 1.74
CA ASN A 104 4.78 -3.88 1.79
C ASN A 104 5.41 -2.82 0.89
N HIS A 105 5.53 -1.62 1.45
CA HIS A 105 5.75 -0.43 0.68
C HIS A 105 7.23 -0.20 0.42
N GLN A 106 7.48 0.48 -0.70
CA GLN A 106 8.76 1.11 -0.97
C GLN A 106 8.50 2.39 -1.77
N TRP A 107 9.26 3.43 -1.45
CA TRP A 107 9.34 4.66 -2.21
C TRP A 107 10.82 5.02 -2.37
N GLU A 108 11.25 5.21 -3.62
CA GLU A 108 12.64 5.51 -3.96
C GLU A 108 13.64 4.53 -3.31
N THR A 109 13.27 3.24 -3.30
CA THR A 109 14.03 2.11 -2.76
C THR A 109 14.19 2.08 -1.25
N GLY A 110 14.73 3.12 -0.61
CA GLY A 110 14.97 3.10 0.83
C GLY A 110 15.70 4.35 1.33
N SER A 111 15.64 4.60 2.63
CA SER A 111 16.16 5.86 3.19
C SER A 111 17.68 5.93 3.20
N TRP A 112 18.37 4.81 3.01
CA TRP A 112 19.83 4.80 2.88
C TRP A 112 20.31 5.57 1.66
N LEU A 113 19.54 5.54 0.56
CA LEU A 113 19.91 6.17 -0.70
C LEU A 113 19.56 7.66 -0.76
N GLY A 114 18.75 8.17 0.17
CA GLY A 114 18.31 9.56 0.17
C GLY A 114 16.98 9.76 0.90
N TRP A 115 16.03 10.45 0.27
CA TRP A 115 14.73 10.74 0.87
C TRP A 115 13.73 9.58 0.87
N GLY A 116 14.03 8.44 0.26
CA GLY A 116 13.14 7.28 0.18
C GLY A 116 12.85 6.56 1.50
N LEU A 117 12.10 5.46 1.43
CA LEU A 117 11.79 4.52 2.53
C LEU A 117 11.38 3.17 1.94
N GLY A 118 11.86 2.05 2.46
CA GLY A 118 11.56 0.73 1.88
C GLY A 118 12.50 -0.36 2.33
N PHE A 119 13.49 -0.65 1.50
CA PHE A 119 14.53 -1.62 1.76
C PHE A 119 15.49 -1.14 2.87
N PRO A 120 15.91 -2.03 3.77
CA PRO A 120 16.71 -1.67 4.94
C PRO A 120 18.18 -1.40 4.61
N ASN A 121 18.85 -0.75 5.56
CA ASN A 121 20.28 -0.50 5.55
C ASN A 121 21.11 -1.78 5.47
N SER A 122 20.65 -2.87 6.09
CA SER A 122 21.33 -4.17 6.06
C SER A 122 21.56 -4.70 4.64
N ILE A 123 20.79 -4.22 3.66
CA ILE A 123 20.96 -4.52 2.24
C ILE A 123 21.65 -3.37 1.51
N LEU A 124 21.13 -2.14 1.65
CA LEU A 124 21.58 -1.02 0.82
C LEU A 124 23.01 -0.58 1.14
N SER A 125 23.44 -0.67 2.40
CA SER A 125 24.79 -0.27 2.83
C SER A 125 25.91 -1.19 2.33
N VAL A 126 25.57 -2.40 1.87
CA VAL A 126 26.52 -3.35 1.27
C VAL A 126 27.08 -2.82 -0.06
N TYR A 127 26.25 -2.09 -0.81
CA TYR A 127 26.56 -1.68 -2.18
C TYR A 127 26.79 -0.19 -2.35
N TYR A 128 26.17 0.64 -1.50
CA TYR A 128 26.11 2.08 -1.74
C TYR A 128 26.56 2.86 -0.50
N PRO A 129 27.28 3.98 -0.69
CA PRO A 129 27.48 4.93 0.40
C PRO A 129 26.14 5.54 0.82
N LYS A 130 26.05 5.95 2.09
CA LYS A 130 24.87 6.66 2.59
C LYS A 130 24.65 7.93 1.78
N GLY A 131 23.44 8.08 1.24
CA GLY A 131 23.03 9.27 0.50
C GLY A 131 22.67 10.44 1.41
N SER A 132 22.56 11.61 0.82
CA SER A 132 21.95 12.80 1.41
C SER A 132 21.08 13.47 0.35
N GLY A 133 19.87 13.89 0.74
CA GLY A 133 18.98 14.53 -0.22
C GLY A 133 18.23 13.54 -1.12
N GLN A 134 18.02 13.92 -2.38
CA GLN A 134 17.39 13.06 -3.37
C GLN A 134 18.20 11.78 -3.61
N PRO A 135 17.53 10.64 -3.88
CA PRO A 135 18.19 9.40 -4.26
C PRO A 135 19.11 9.57 -5.47
N ASN A 136 20.29 8.96 -5.42
CA ASN A 136 21.12 8.80 -6.61
C ASN A 136 20.47 7.73 -7.53
N TYR A 137 19.90 8.15 -8.65
CA TYR A 137 19.20 7.25 -9.57
C TYR A 137 20.09 6.21 -10.26
N ASP A 138 21.41 6.41 -10.32
CA ASP A 138 22.32 5.34 -10.77
C ASP A 138 22.41 4.22 -9.72
N HIS A 139 22.41 4.56 -8.43
CA HIS A 139 22.37 3.58 -7.34
C HIS A 139 21.02 2.88 -7.26
N VAL A 140 19.91 3.62 -7.41
CA VAL A 140 18.56 3.05 -7.48
C VAL A 140 18.46 2.06 -8.64
N ARG A 141 18.90 2.44 -9.85
CA ARG A 141 18.92 1.55 -11.01
C ARG A 141 19.77 0.30 -10.77
N ASP A 142 21.00 0.47 -10.27
CA ASP A 142 21.89 -0.66 -9.98
C ASP A 142 21.27 -1.61 -8.94
N PHE A 143 20.62 -1.07 -7.91
CA PHE A 143 19.92 -1.88 -6.91
C PHE A 143 18.82 -2.72 -7.54
N TRP A 144 17.93 -2.11 -8.33
CA TRP A 144 16.84 -2.84 -8.99
C TRP A 144 17.36 -3.87 -10.00
N PHE A 145 18.47 -3.60 -10.70
CA PHE A 145 19.13 -4.63 -11.51
C PHE A 145 19.56 -5.82 -10.66
N ARG A 146 20.25 -5.58 -9.54
CA ARG A 146 20.70 -6.65 -8.64
C ARG A 146 19.54 -7.40 -8.00
N PHE A 147 18.50 -6.68 -7.60
CA PHE A 147 17.28 -7.25 -7.02
C PHE A 147 16.60 -8.19 -8.01
N TRP A 148 16.35 -7.72 -9.25
CA TRP A 148 15.71 -8.55 -10.27
C TRP A 148 16.61 -9.70 -10.76
N ASP A 149 17.93 -9.51 -10.76
CA ASP A 149 18.90 -10.52 -11.20
C ASP A 149 19.21 -11.54 -10.09
N ARG A 150 18.58 -11.42 -8.90
CA ARG A 150 18.90 -12.19 -7.70
C ARG A 150 20.39 -12.20 -7.41
N THR A 151 21.06 -11.05 -7.54
CA THR A 151 22.48 -10.84 -7.19
C THR A 151 22.67 -9.87 -6.02
N ALA A 152 21.61 -9.22 -5.55
CA ALA A 152 21.63 -8.45 -4.31
C ALA A 152 21.74 -9.41 -3.10
N ARG A 153 22.61 -9.09 -2.15
CA ARG A 153 22.91 -9.88 -0.95
C ARG A 153 23.03 -9.00 0.28
N ASP A 154 22.73 -9.55 1.46
CA ASP A 154 23.16 -8.94 2.72
C ASP A 154 24.68 -9.12 2.95
N SER A 155 25.19 -8.57 4.05
CA SER A 155 26.60 -8.69 4.45
C SER A 155 27.04 -10.14 4.75
N ASN A 156 26.09 -11.06 4.93
CA ASN A 156 26.34 -12.49 5.14
C ASN A 156 26.21 -13.31 3.85
N GLY A 157 26.00 -12.66 2.70
CA GLY A 157 25.86 -13.34 1.41
C GLY A 157 24.50 -14.01 1.19
N ARG A 158 23.46 -13.68 1.99
CA ARG A 158 22.09 -14.19 1.81
C ARG A 158 21.35 -13.41 0.74
N ASP A 159 20.55 -14.10 -0.06
CA ASP A 159 19.76 -13.51 -1.14
C ASP A 159 18.66 -12.58 -0.62
N VAL A 160 18.58 -11.37 -1.16
CA VAL A 160 17.59 -10.37 -0.73
C VAL A 160 16.16 -10.82 -0.94
N TRP A 161 15.85 -11.64 -1.96
CA TRP A 161 14.49 -12.20 -2.09
C TRP A 161 14.14 -13.11 -0.91
N GLU A 162 15.08 -13.95 -0.46
CA GLU A 162 14.87 -14.84 0.69
C GLU A 162 14.67 -14.03 1.97
N LEU A 163 15.45 -12.97 2.17
CA LEU A 163 15.32 -12.07 3.31
C LEU A 163 13.98 -11.31 3.29
N HIS A 164 13.58 -10.85 2.12
CA HIS A 164 12.33 -10.11 1.96
C HIS A 164 11.12 -11.02 2.24
N VAL A 165 11.15 -12.27 1.78
CA VAL A 165 10.08 -13.22 2.07
C VAL A 165 10.09 -13.68 3.51
N GLU A 166 11.24 -13.82 4.17
CA GLU A 166 11.33 -14.10 5.62
C GLU A 166 10.62 -13.02 6.43
N PHE A 167 10.94 -11.76 6.17
CA PHE A 167 10.26 -10.62 6.77
C PHE A 167 8.74 -10.69 6.53
N PHE A 168 8.32 -10.87 5.28
CA PHE A 168 6.91 -10.76 4.95
C PHE A 168 6.08 -11.98 5.40
N LYS A 169 6.67 -13.18 5.43
CA LYS A 169 6.07 -14.37 6.04
C LYS A 169 5.72 -14.13 7.50
N GLU A 170 6.57 -13.41 8.22
CA GLU A 170 6.32 -13.09 9.61
C GLU A 170 5.12 -12.14 9.77
N VAL A 171 5.08 -11.06 8.97
CA VAL A 171 3.94 -10.13 8.95
C VAL A 171 2.63 -10.87 8.65
N VAL A 172 2.60 -11.71 7.61
CA VAL A 172 1.40 -12.51 7.28
C VAL A 172 1.05 -13.44 8.43
N THR A 173 2.02 -14.18 8.99
CA THR A 173 1.77 -15.13 10.09
C THR A 173 1.17 -14.47 11.32
N LEU A 174 1.65 -13.28 11.67
CA LEU A 174 1.22 -12.56 12.87
C LEU A 174 -0.11 -11.81 12.67
N THR A 175 -0.46 -11.45 11.43
CA THR A 175 -1.65 -10.63 11.15
C THR A 175 -2.82 -11.38 10.52
N ARG A 176 -2.60 -12.60 9.99
CA ARG A 176 -3.59 -13.36 9.21
C ARG A 176 -4.90 -13.69 9.93
N ASP A 177 -4.87 -13.69 11.26
CA ASP A 177 -6.04 -14.03 12.07
C ASP A 177 -6.79 -12.78 12.53
N HIS A 178 -6.28 -11.59 12.19
CA HIS A 178 -6.93 -10.35 12.54
C HIS A 178 -8.08 -10.04 11.55
N PRO A 179 -9.34 -9.87 12.01
CA PRO A 179 -10.50 -9.81 11.12
C PRO A 179 -10.54 -8.57 10.22
N ALA A 180 -9.83 -7.50 10.59
CA ALA A 180 -9.70 -6.33 9.71
C ALA A 180 -8.83 -6.59 8.47
N VAL A 181 -7.92 -7.58 8.48
CA VAL A 181 -6.99 -7.79 7.37
C VAL A 181 -7.70 -8.51 6.22
N VAL A 182 -7.74 -7.86 5.05
CA VAL A 182 -8.40 -8.42 3.86
C VAL A 182 -7.43 -8.68 2.72
N ALA A 183 -6.27 -8.02 2.70
CA ALA A 183 -5.29 -8.23 1.65
C ALA A 183 -3.87 -7.86 2.08
N TYR A 184 -2.92 -8.45 1.36
CA TYR A 184 -1.49 -8.20 1.46
C TYR A 184 -0.95 -7.76 0.11
N GLU A 185 -0.37 -6.56 0.04
CA GLU A 185 0.32 -6.09 -1.16
C GLU A 185 1.77 -6.57 -1.16
N ILE A 186 2.17 -7.25 -2.24
CA ILE A 186 3.48 -7.89 -2.32
C ILE A 186 4.60 -6.86 -2.39
N LEU A 187 4.38 -5.79 -3.15
CA LEU A 187 5.32 -4.69 -3.35
C LEU A 187 4.59 -3.51 -4.01
N ASN A 188 4.84 -2.29 -3.54
CA ASN A 188 4.15 -1.07 -3.97
C ASN A 188 4.33 -0.67 -5.45
N GLU A 189 5.50 -0.17 -5.85
CA GLU A 189 5.77 0.25 -7.25
C GLU A 189 7.08 -0.36 -7.71
N PRO A 190 7.14 -1.65 -8.06
CA PRO A 190 8.37 -2.29 -8.51
C PRO A 190 8.96 -1.55 -9.72
N GLU A 191 10.18 -1.04 -9.59
CA GLU A 191 10.78 -0.25 -10.67
C GLU A 191 11.34 -1.15 -11.78
N VAL A 192 11.04 -0.79 -13.03
CA VAL A 192 11.53 -1.49 -14.22
C VAL A 192 12.43 -0.58 -15.04
N TRP A 193 13.66 -1.04 -15.24
CA TRP A 193 14.73 -0.32 -15.91
C TRP A 193 15.18 -1.04 -17.20
N ARG A 194 14.78 -2.30 -17.38
CA ARG A 194 14.94 -3.12 -18.59
C ARG A 194 13.59 -3.74 -18.97
N LYS A 195 13.39 -4.00 -20.27
CA LYS A 195 12.21 -4.76 -20.74
C LYS A 195 12.10 -6.14 -20.07
N ALA A 196 13.23 -6.77 -19.75
CA ALA A 196 13.27 -8.07 -19.09
C ALA A 196 12.80 -8.03 -17.63
N ASP A 197 12.80 -6.86 -16.98
CA ASP A 197 12.44 -6.74 -15.56
C ASP A 197 10.96 -7.08 -15.33
N TYR A 198 10.07 -6.81 -16.29
CA TYR A 198 8.65 -7.21 -16.17
C TYR A 198 8.47 -8.71 -15.98
N PHE A 199 9.27 -9.53 -16.66
CA PHE A 199 9.23 -10.98 -16.48
C PHE A 199 9.87 -11.40 -15.15
N LYS A 200 10.92 -10.69 -14.71
CA LYS A 200 11.56 -10.93 -13.40
C LYS A 200 10.64 -10.59 -12.24
N ILE A 201 9.79 -9.57 -12.38
CA ILE A 201 8.71 -9.31 -11.43
C ILE A 201 7.75 -10.50 -11.37
N SER A 202 7.45 -11.16 -12.50
CA SER A 202 6.64 -12.39 -12.47
C SER A 202 7.30 -13.52 -11.68
N GLN A 203 8.62 -13.69 -11.84
CA GLN A 203 9.39 -14.68 -11.08
C GLN A 203 9.43 -14.34 -9.58
N TYR A 204 9.58 -13.06 -9.25
CA TYR A 204 9.52 -12.56 -7.88
C TYR A 204 8.14 -12.82 -7.25
N ASN A 205 7.07 -12.43 -7.93
CA ASN A 205 5.71 -12.64 -7.47
C ASN A 205 5.40 -14.14 -7.32
N ALA A 206 5.85 -15.00 -8.24
CA ALA A 206 5.70 -16.45 -8.13
C ALA A 206 6.40 -16.99 -6.88
N PHE A 207 7.64 -16.53 -6.63
CA PHE A 207 8.41 -16.88 -5.45
C PHE A 207 7.72 -16.43 -4.15
N MET A 208 7.34 -15.15 -4.06
CA MET A 208 6.65 -14.59 -2.89
C MET A 208 5.33 -15.30 -2.62
N LEU A 209 4.45 -15.42 -3.62
CA LEU A 209 3.15 -16.07 -3.48
C LEU A 209 3.26 -17.55 -3.11
N GLY A 210 4.26 -18.26 -3.65
CA GLY A 210 4.54 -19.65 -3.27
C GLY A 210 4.86 -19.83 -1.78
N GLN A 211 5.43 -18.81 -1.14
CA GLN A 211 5.74 -18.81 0.29
C GLN A 211 4.61 -18.27 1.16
N LEU A 212 3.86 -17.28 0.68
CA LEU A 212 2.87 -16.56 1.48
C LEU A 212 1.47 -17.18 1.44
N ARG A 213 1.02 -17.71 0.30
CA ARG A 213 -0.31 -18.33 0.15
C ARG A 213 -0.58 -19.44 1.18
N PRO A 214 0.36 -20.36 1.48
CA PRO A 214 0.13 -21.40 2.49
C PRO A 214 -0.08 -20.86 3.91
N LEU A 215 0.36 -19.62 4.18
CA LEU A 215 0.23 -18.98 5.49
C LEU A 215 -1.08 -18.20 5.61
N ALA A 216 -1.58 -17.65 4.52
CA ALA A 216 -2.77 -16.81 4.50
C ALA A 216 -4.07 -17.63 4.67
N ARG A 217 -5.12 -16.95 5.15
CA ARG A 217 -6.49 -17.45 5.17
C ARG A 217 -7.12 -17.35 3.78
N SER A 218 -8.13 -18.17 3.50
CA SER A 218 -8.77 -18.28 2.18
C SER A 218 -9.48 -17.00 1.71
N TRP A 219 -9.89 -16.13 2.64
CA TRP A 219 -10.52 -14.85 2.32
C TRP A 219 -9.51 -13.74 2.00
N HIS A 220 -8.23 -13.92 2.32
CA HIS A 220 -7.23 -12.93 1.97
C HIS A 220 -7.04 -12.86 0.47
N ARG A 221 -6.69 -11.66 0.02
CA ARG A 221 -6.23 -11.38 -1.34
C ARG A 221 -4.78 -10.98 -1.32
N PHE A 222 -4.10 -11.19 -2.45
CA PHE A 222 -2.77 -10.65 -2.67
C PHE A 222 -2.83 -9.58 -3.75
N VAL A 223 -2.29 -8.41 -3.44
CA VAL A 223 -2.27 -7.28 -4.36
C VAL A 223 -0.93 -7.27 -5.10
N ILE A 224 -1.01 -7.24 -6.43
CA ILE A 224 0.11 -7.12 -7.34
C ILE A 224 0.02 -5.78 -8.05
N SER A 225 0.99 -4.93 -7.78
CA SER A 225 0.94 -3.55 -8.22
C SER A 225 1.56 -3.35 -9.59
N TRP A 226 1.20 -2.23 -10.22
CA TRP A 226 1.74 -1.85 -11.51
C TRP A 226 3.26 -1.66 -11.41
N ALA A 227 3.99 -2.07 -12.43
CA ALA A 227 5.42 -1.84 -12.48
C ALA A 227 5.71 -0.41 -12.93
N LEU A 228 6.60 0.30 -12.22
CA LEU A 228 6.94 1.70 -12.50
C LEU A 228 8.08 1.77 -13.54
N PRO A 229 7.81 2.15 -14.80
CA PRO A 229 8.84 2.29 -15.82
C PRO A 229 9.77 3.48 -15.55
N ARG A 230 11.08 3.24 -15.59
CA ARG A 230 12.14 4.26 -15.49
C ARG A 230 13.04 4.22 -16.72
N GLY A 231 13.91 5.23 -16.86
CA GLY A 231 15.00 5.22 -17.85
C GLY A 231 14.57 5.11 -19.32
N GLY A 232 13.35 5.57 -19.68
CA GLY A 232 12.86 5.53 -21.06
C GLY A 232 12.37 4.14 -21.53
N VAL A 233 12.23 3.18 -20.62
CA VAL A 233 11.59 1.89 -20.95
C VAL A 233 10.15 2.15 -21.37
N THR A 234 9.80 1.79 -22.62
CA THR A 234 8.42 1.92 -23.09
C THR A 234 7.49 1.09 -22.22
N ASP A 235 6.45 1.70 -21.68
CA ASP A 235 5.43 0.97 -20.95
C ASP A 235 4.29 0.58 -21.89
N THR A 236 3.83 -0.67 -21.77
CA THR A 236 2.73 -1.19 -22.59
C THR A 236 1.94 -2.18 -21.76
N ALA A 237 0.64 -2.30 -22.04
CA ALA A 237 -0.21 -3.23 -21.32
C ALA A 237 0.28 -4.69 -21.43
N GLY A 238 0.86 -5.07 -22.58
CA GLY A 238 1.46 -6.38 -22.76
C GLY A 238 2.66 -6.66 -21.83
N ARG A 239 3.49 -5.64 -21.58
CA ARG A 239 4.62 -5.76 -20.64
C ARG A 239 4.13 -5.83 -19.20
N GLN A 240 3.19 -4.97 -18.81
CA GLN A 240 2.58 -5.05 -17.48
C GLN A 240 1.91 -6.41 -17.22
N ARG A 241 1.21 -6.98 -18.23
CA ARG A 241 0.63 -8.33 -18.14
C ARG A 241 1.67 -9.43 -17.96
N SER A 242 2.91 -9.24 -18.43
CA SER A 242 3.94 -10.27 -18.29
C SER A 242 4.36 -10.51 -16.84
N GLN A 243 4.01 -9.61 -15.90
CA GLN A 243 4.14 -9.84 -14.46
C GLN A 243 3.31 -11.03 -13.95
N PHE A 244 2.32 -11.49 -14.71
CA PHE A 244 1.45 -12.62 -14.36
C PHE A 244 1.80 -13.90 -15.11
N ALA A 245 2.73 -13.86 -16.07
CA ALA A 245 2.98 -14.96 -17.00
C ALA A 245 3.51 -16.24 -16.31
N GLY A 246 4.25 -16.10 -15.21
CA GLY A 246 4.79 -17.21 -14.42
C GLY A 246 3.93 -17.62 -13.23
N LEU A 247 2.75 -17.04 -13.04
CA LEU A 247 1.90 -17.33 -11.88
C LEU A 247 0.98 -18.53 -12.18
N PRO A 248 0.98 -19.58 -11.35
CA PRO A 248 0.20 -20.80 -11.62
C PRO A 248 -1.31 -20.60 -11.42
N ASP A 249 -1.69 -19.55 -10.69
CA ASP A 249 -3.06 -19.29 -10.26
C ASP A 249 -3.23 -17.81 -9.95
N LEU A 250 -4.38 -17.26 -10.33
CA LEU A 250 -4.73 -15.84 -10.24
C LEU A 250 -5.95 -15.57 -9.36
N ARG A 251 -6.60 -16.62 -8.79
CA ARG A 251 -7.94 -16.51 -8.16
C ARG A 251 -8.03 -15.55 -6.98
N ASP A 252 -6.93 -15.39 -6.25
CA ASP A 252 -6.80 -14.60 -5.03
C ASP A 252 -6.05 -13.28 -5.29
N LEU A 253 -5.77 -12.95 -6.56
CA LEU A 253 -4.98 -11.78 -6.92
C LEU A 253 -5.86 -10.58 -7.28
N ILE A 254 -5.38 -9.40 -6.92
CA ILE A 254 -5.92 -8.11 -7.33
C ILE A 254 -4.80 -7.34 -8.03
N TYR A 255 -5.11 -6.71 -9.16
CA TYR A 255 -4.19 -5.79 -9.80
C TYR A 255 -4.36 -4.39 -9.22
N ASP A 256 -3.27 -3.78 -8.79
CA ASP A 256 -3.24 -2.39 -8.33
C ASP A 256 -2.63 -1.46 -9.38
N GLY A 257 -3.36 -0.41 -9.74
CA GLY A 257 -2.85 0.68 -10.57
C GLY A 257 -2.83 2.01 -9.82
N HIS A 258 -1.75 2.78 -9.95
CA HIS A 258 -1.67 4.12 -9.34
C HIS A 258 -1.97 5.24 -10.33
N ALA A 259 -2.79 6.20 -9.91
CA ALA A 259 -3.39 7.19 -10.80
C ALA A 259 -3.19 8.64 -10.36
N TYR A 260 -2.04 9.21 -10.71
CA TYR A 260 -1.68 10.61 -10.46
C TYR A 260 -1.63 11.44 -11.77
N PRO A 261 -2.71 12.13 -12.20
CA PRO A 261 -4.09 12.05 -11.72
C PRO A 261 -4.93 10.93 -12.38
N PRO A 262 -6.13 10.65 -11.84
CA PRO A 262 -7.12 9.77 -12.46
C PRO A 262 -7.64 10.33 -13.78
N ASN A 263 -7.54 9.56 -14.86
CA ASN A 263 -8.09 9.95 -16.16
C ASN A 263 -8.52 8.74 -17.01
N HIS A 264 -9.28 9.00 -18.07
CA HIS A 264 -9.85 7.94 -18.92
C HIS A 264 -8.78 7.09 -19.61
N PHE A 265 -7.69 7.69 -20.09
CA PHE A 265 -6.61 6.95 -20.76
C PHE A 265 -5.93 5.99 -19.79
N ARG A 266 -5.63 6.44 -18.57
CA ARG A 266 -4.98 5.61 -17.54
C ARG A 266 -5.89 4.45 -17.09
N PHE A 267 -7.20 4.67 -16.95
CA PHE A 267 -8.10 3.56 -16.65
C PHE A 267 -8.30 2.60 -17.83
N SER A 268 -8.36 3.09 -19.06
CA SER A 268 -8.37 2.21 -20.24
C SER A 268 -7.08 1.40 -20.34
N TYR A 269 -5.94 2.01 -20.00
CA TYR A 269 -4.66 1.32 -19.91
C TYR A 269 -4.70 0.18 -18.89
N PHE A 270 -5.07 0.46 -17.63
CA PHE A 270 -5.18 -0.57 -16.60
C PHE A 270 -6.19 -1.67 -16.93
N ARG A 271 -7.36 -1.30 -17.48
CA ARG A 271 -8.33 -2.30 -17.95
C ARG A 271 -7.79 -3.20 -19.05
N SER A 272 -7.01 -2.65 -19.98
CA SER A 272 -6.40 -3.47 -21.03
C SER A 272 -5.37 -4.47 -20.47
N ILE A 273 -4.83 -4.24 -19.27
CA ILE A 273 -3.96 -5.19 -18.56
C ILE A 273 -4.80 -6.29 -17.94
N VAL A 274 -5.83 -5.93 -17.16
CA VAL A 274 -6.56 -6.90 -16.33
C VAL A 274 -7.63 -7.70 -17.07
N ALA A 275 -8.26 -7.12 -18.10
CA ALA A 275 -9.42 -7.75 -18.76
C ALA A 275 -9.07 -9.10 -19.40
N PRO A 276 -7.92 -9.27 -20.11
CA PRO A 276 -7.52 -10.57 -20.63
C PRO A 276 -7.17 -11.61 -19.54
N LEU A 277 -6.87 -11.16 -18.32
CA LEU A 277 -6.47 -12.01 -17.19
C LEU A 277 -7.65 -12.35 -16.26
N GLY A 278 -8.80 -11.68 -16.42
CA GLY A 278 -9.94 -11.80 -15.51
C GLY A 278 -9.67 -11.27 -14.10
N LEU A 279 -8.68 -10.39 -13.93
CA LEU A 279 -8.30 -9.86 -12.62
C LEU A 279 -9.18 -8.66 -12.20
N PRO A 280 -9.53 -8.53 -10.90
CA PRO A 280 -10.06 -7.29 -10.36
C PRO A 280 -9.04 -6.15 -10.50
N LEU A 281 -9.53 -4.95 -10.85
CA LEU A 281 -8.73 -3.73 -10.87
C LEU A 281 -9.05 -2.87 -9.65
N TRP A 282 -8.06 -2.67 -8.80
CA TRP A 282 -8.06 -1.72 -7.69
C TRP A 282 -7.14 -0.55 -7.99
N ILE A 283 -7.41 0.61 -7.38
CA ILE A 283 -6.58 1.81 -7.50
C ILE A 283 -6.07 2.16 -6.10
N GLY A 284 -5.01 1.48 -5.67
CA GLY A 284 -4.38 1.60 -4.36
C GLY A 284 -3.77 2.96 -4.10
N GLU A 285 -3.56 3.77 -5.14
CA GLU A 285 -3.20 5.17 -4.98
C GLU A 285 -3.79 6.08 -6.07
N PHE A 286 -4.29 7.24 -5.64
CA PHE A 286 -4.48 8.37 -6.52
C PHE A 286 -4.35 9.71 -5.79
N ASN A 287 -4.06 10.76 -6.55
CA ASN A 287 -4.17 12.16 -6.14
C ASN A 287 -4.17 13.07 -7.40
N SER A 288 -4.11 14.40 -7.30
CA SER A 288 -4.05 15.34 -8.42
C SER A 288 -2.69 15.38 -9.15
N GLY A 289 -1.63 14.83 -8.55
CA GLY A 289 -0.30 14.77 -9.16
C GLY A 289 0.81 14.70 -8.10
N PHE A 290 2.06 14.75 -8.56
CA PHE A 290 3.27 14.74 -7.72
C PHE A 290 4.13 16.02 -7.91
N THR A 291 3.61 17.02 -8.63
CA THR A 291 4.33 18.28 -8.88
C THR A 291 4.20 19.24 -7.71
N ALA A 292 5.26 19.97 -7.40
CA ALA A 292 5.26 20.96 -6.33
C ALA A 292 4.12 21.99 -6.52
N GLY A 293 3.43 22.33 -5.43
CA GLY A 293 2.32 23.28 -5.41
C GLY A 293 0.99 22.74 -5.94
N VAL A 294 0.91 21.48 -6.38
CA VAL A 294 -0.37 20.89 -6.82
C VAL A 294 -1.33 20.82 -5.64
N THR A 295 -2.60 21.14 -5.90
CA THR A 295 -3.69 21.14 -4.91
C THR A 295 -4.75 20.12 -5.29
N LEU A 296 -5.66 19.83 -4.36
CA LEU A 296 -6.78 18.91 -4.58
C LEU A 296 -8.09 19.58 -4.17
N GLY A 297 -8.75 20.22 -5.13
CA GLY A 297 -9.99 20.95 -4.89
C GLY A 297 -11.24 20.07 -4.97
N LYS A 298 -12.34 20.55 -4.38
CA LYS A 298 -13.66 19.88 -4.40
C LYS A 298 -14.09 19.40 -5.78
N LYS A 299 -14.07 20.28 -6.78
CA LYS A 299 -14.51 19.95 -8.16
C LYS A 299 -13.70 18.80 -8.75
N GLN A 300 -12.38 18.77 -8.52
CA GLN A 300 -11.51 17.71 -9.03
C GLN A 300 -11.83 16.38 -8.35
N LEU A 301 -11.96 16.35 -7.02
CA LEU A 301 -12.33 15.15 -6.28
C LEU A 301 -13.65 14.56 -6.76
N PHE A 302 -14.70 15.37 -6.90
CA PHE A 302 -15.99 14.91 -7.42
C PHE A 302 -15.88 14.32 -8.83
N GLN A 303 -15.06 14.92 -9.70
CA GLN A 303 -14.80 14.38 -11.03
C GLN A 303 -14.06 13.05 -10.98
N TYR A 304 -13.06 12.90 -10.10
CA TYR A 304 -12.33 11.64 -9.92
C TYR A 304 -13.24 10.53 -9.38
N ILE A 305 -14.01 10.81 -8.34
CA ILE A 305 -14.94 9.83 -7.74
C ILE A 305 -16.00 9.38 -8.74
N ARG A 306 -16.59 10.30 -9.51
CA ARG A 306 -17.51 9.94 -10.60
C ARG A 306 -16.83 9.08 -11.66
N ARG A 307 -15.56 9.35 -11.98
CA ARG A 307 -14.81 8.57 -12.95
C ARG A 307 -14.54 7.15 -12.45
N PHE A 308 -14.21 6.97 -11.17
CA PHE A 308 -14.05 5.66 -10.55
C PHE A 308 -15.34 4.83 -10.61
N LYS A 309 -16.48 5.44 -10.27
CA LYS A 309 -17.79 4.79 -10.37
C LYS A 309 -18.07 4.24 -11.77
N ASN A 310 -17.61 4.94 -12.80
CA ASN A 310 -17.83 4.57 -14.20
C ASN A 310 -16.69 3.73 -14.80
N SER A 311 -15.62 3.44 -14.07
CA SER A 311 -14.43 2.77 -14.62
C SER A 311 -14.37 1.28 -14.38
N GLY A 312 -15.30 0.70 -13.62
CA GLY A 312 -15.34 -0.73 -13.30
C GLY A 312 -14.21 -1.18 -12.38
N VAL A 313 -13.69 -0.27 -11.54
CA VAL A 313 -12.69 -0.61 -10.52
C VAL A 313 -13.40 -1.15 -9.27
N CYS A 314 -12.80 -2.10 -8.56
CA CYS A 314 -13.38 -2.67 -7.34
C CYS A 314 -13.20 -1.78 -6.10
N GLY A 315 -12.34 -0.77 -6.18
CA GLY A 315 -12.10 0.20 -5.10
C GLY A 315 -11.00 1.20 -5.46
N TRP A 316 -10.72 2.13 -4.53
CA TRP A 316 -9.67 3.12 -4.68
C TRP A 316 -9.22 3.69 -3.32
N GLN A 317 -8.01 4.24 -3.24
CA GLN A 317 -7.48 4.88 -2.03
C GLN A 317 -6.82 6.23 -2.35
N LEU A 318 -7.29 7.30 -1.69
CA LEU A 318 -6.69 8.63 -1.85
C LEU A 318 -5.39 8.74 -1.05
N TRP A 319 -4.32 9.26 -1.65
CA TRP A 319 -3.01 9.48 -1.02
C TRP A 319 -2.90 10.90 -0.44
N LYS A 320 -2.66 11.15 0.85
CA LYS A 320 -2.68 10.22 1.99
C LYS A 320 -3.16 10.94 3.26
N PHE A 321 -3.71 10.19 4.19
CA PHE A 321 -4.06 10.69 5.52
C PHE A 321 -2.88 10.41 6.47
N ASP A 322 -2.04 11.42 6.67
CA ASP A 322 -0.79 11.33 7.43
C ASP A 322 -0.67 12.56 8.35
N TYR A 323 -0.05 12.39 9.50
CA TYR A 323 0.25 13.50 10.41
C TYR A 323 1.46 14.32 9.95
N ARG A 324 2.33 13.73 9.13
CA ARG A 324 3.49 14.38 8.50
C ARG A 324 3.01 15.28 7.37
N PHE A 325 3.27 16.57 7.51
CA PHE A 325 2.85 17.58 6.54
C PHE A 325 3.82 17.65 5.34
N ASP A 326 3.28 17.59 4.12
CA ASP A 326 4.05 17.79 2.90
C ASP A 326 3.96 19.26 2.45
N SER A 327 5.05 20.01 2.65
CA SER A 327 5.12 21.41 2.24
C SER A 327 5.25 21.60 0.73
N ASN A 328 5.69 20.57 0.01
CA ASN A 328 5.94 20.65 -1.43
C ASN A 328 4.68 20.32 -2.22
N ILE A 329 3.87 19.36 -1.76
CA ILE A 329 2.71 18.83 -2.48
C ILE A 329 1.46 18.97 -1.59
N PRO A 330 0.83 20.17 -1.53
CA PRO A 330 -0.34 20.43 -0.69
C PRO A 330 -1.50 19.44 -0.88
N ALA A 331 -1.64 18.89 -2.08
CA ALA A 331 -2.66 17.90 -2.41
C ALA A 331 -2.56 16.59 -1.60
N PHE A 332 -1.40 16.27 -1.02
CA PHE A 332 -1.19 15.09 -0.18
C PHE A 332 -1.64 15.29 1.27
N ASN A 333 -1.93 16.53 1.70
CA ASN A 333 -2.27 16.85 3.08
C ASN A 333 -3.77 16.66 3.34
N LEU A 334 -4.21 15.42 3.55
CA LEU A 334 -5.61 15.12 3.93
C LEU A 334 -5.90 15.37 5.41
N ALA A 335 -4.86 15.56 6.22
CA ALA A 335 -4.99 15.81 7.65
C ALA A 335 -4.17 17.04 8.07
N ARG A 336 -4.47 17.52 9.27
CA ARG A 336 -3.77 18.60 9.96
C ARG A 336 -3.78 18.34 11.46
N ILE A 337 -2.82 18.93 12.17
CA ILE A 337 -2.71 18.80 13.62
C ILE A 337 -3.29 20.06 14.28
N ILE A 338 -4.23 19.89 15.21
CA ILE A 338 -4.80 20.98 16.03
C ILE A 338 -4.78 20.51 17.48
N ASN A 339 -4.17 21.31 18.37
CA ASN A 339 -4.01 20.99 19.80
C ASN A 339 -3.44 19.58 20.04
N ASN A 340 -2.40 19.24 19.28
CA ASN A 340 -1.76 17.93 19.27
C ASN A 340 -2.70 16.73 19.01
N ARG A 341 -3.77 16.92 18.24
CA ARG A 341 -4.64 15.83 17.75
C ARG A 341 -4.79 15.93 16.24
N ILE A 342 -4.91 14.78 15.59
CA ILE A 342 -5.16 14.73 14.15
C ILE A 342 -6.59 15.17 13.85
N LYS A 343 -6.75 16.00 12.81
CA LYS A 343 -8.04 16.49 12.32
C LYS A 343 -8.05 16.43 10.79
N PRO A 344 -9.22 16.29 10.16
CA PRO A 344 -9.30 16.39 8.72
C PRO A 344 -8.89 17.78 8.23
N ALA A 345 -8.16 17.81 7.13
CA ALA A 345 -7.92 19.00 6.32
C ALA A 345 -9.02 19.17 5.27
N GLU A 346 -9.03 20.31 4.58
CA GLU A 346 -10.05 20.65 3.57
C GLU A 346 -10.24 19.58 2.47
N PRO A 347 -9.17 19.02 1.85
CA PRO A 347 -9.34 17.98 0.84
C PRO A 347 -10.05 16.73 1.35
N PHE A 348 -9.90 16.38 2.64
CA PHE A 348 -10.61 15.24 3.22
C PHE A 348 -12.11 15.49 3.39
N TYR A 349 -12.52 16.71 3.77
CA TYR A 349 -13.94 17.06 3.82
C TYR A 349 -14.58 16.96 2.43
N HIS A 350 -13.87 17.40 1.39
CA HIS A 350 -14.32 17.24 0.01
C HIS A 350 -14.42 15.78 -0.41
N LEU A 351 -13.49 14.92 0.03
CA LEU A 351 -13.55 13.48 -0.20
C LEU A 351 -14.80 12.87 0.46
N ALA A 352 -15.03 13.17 1.74
CA ALA A 352 -16.19 12.66 2.48
C ALA A 352 -17.52 13.06 1.81
N GLU A 353 -17.61 14.31 1.32
CA GLU A 353 -18.75 14.79 0.56
C GLU A 353 -18.87 14.08 -0.81
N ALA A 354 -17.76 13.85 -1.51
CA ALA A 354 -17.80 13.13 -2.78
C ALA A 354 -18.24 11.67 -2.59
N ILE A 355 -17.78 10.99 -1.53
CA ILE A 355 -18.19 9.64 -1.17
C ILE A 355 -19.69 9.58 -0.91
N SER A 356 -20.26 10.56 -0.19
CA SER A 356 -21.70 10.55 0.09
C SER A 356 -22.58 10.62 -1.16
N THR A 357 -22.05 11.13 -2.29
CA THR A 357 -22.76 11.18 -3.58
C THR A 357 -22.76 9.86 -4.36
N ILE A 358 -21.94 8.89 -3.96
CA ILE A 358 -21.84 7.59 -4.65
C ILE A 358 -22.26 6.41 -3.77
N LYS A 359 -22.65 6.66 -2.51
CA LYS A 359 -23.29 5.64 -1.67
C LYS A 359 -24.59 5.19 -2.36
N PRO A 360 -24.89 3.88 -2.36
CA PRO A 360 -26.15 3.35 -2.88
C PRO A 360 -27.36 4.00 -2.22
#